data_AF-A0A924NZ57-F1
#
_entry.id   AF-A0A924NZ57-F1
#
_cell.length_a   1.000
_cell.length_b   1.000
_cell.length_c   1.000
_cell.angle_alpha   90.00
_cell.angle_beta   90.00
_cell.angle_gamma   90.00
#
_symmetry.space_group_name_H-M   'P 1'
#
loop_
_entity.id
_entity.type
_entity.pdbx_description
1 polymer ?
#
loop_
_entity_poly.entity_id
_entity_poly.type
_entity_poly.pdbx_seq_one_letter_code
_entity_poly.pdbx_strand_id
1 'polypeptide(L)'
;MKKILLIAFTLLAFAQTEAQKKWWVPTKRELLSYGSLTVSGVAYGFNQAIEHHAYGIGQPYVDITYSYKRKYKNYDEGNFDEAYFGSKTFLAFTTDAFHLSNTINKAFLTTGIVLNSWDFKSELKQYKKKDRWKVIALKKILIPLIVQHLSFEVMFNNLHK
;
A
#
# COMPACT_ATOMS: atom_id res chain seq x y z
N MET A 1 -4.43 -18.10 4.72
CA MET A 1 -4.84 -17.51 6.03
C MET A 1 -4.18 -18.15 7.27
N LYS A 2 -4.28 -19.46 7.53
CA LYS A 2 -3.77 -20.07 8.78
C LYS A 2 -2.26 -19.84 9.05
N LYS A 3 -1.41 -19.86 8.02
CA LYS A 3 0.05 -19.63 8.14
C LYS A 3 0.40 -18.16 8.46
N ILE A 4 -0.35 -17.21 7.89
CA ILE A 4 -0.18 -15.77 8.11
C ILE A 4 -0.56 -15.37 9.54
N LEU A 5 -1.70 -15.88 10.02
CA LEU A 5 -2.14 -15.71 11.40
C LEU A 5 -1.12 -16.28 12.38
N LEU A 6 -0.54 -17.44 12.07
CA LEU A 6 0.48 -18.08 12.92
C LEU A 6 1.76 -17.23 13.03
N ILE A 7 2.23 -16.63 11.94
CA ILE A 7 3.39 -15.73 11.92
C ILE A 7 3.11 -14.43 12.68
N ALA A 8 1.94 -13.83 12.46
CA ALA A 8 1.52 -12.63 13.21
C ALA A 8 1.41 -12.92 14.72
N PHE A 9 0.89 -14.10 15.09
CA PHE A 9 0.76 -14.52 16.48
C PHE A 9 2.11 -14.84 17.13
N THR A 10 3.07 -15.42 16.39
CA THR A 10 4.43 -15.64 16.91
C THR A 10 5.15 -14.31 17.13
N LEU A 11 5.02 -13.35 16.21
CA LEU A 11 5.59 -12.01 16.37
C LEU A 11 4.99 -11.25 17.57
N LEU A 12 3.69 -11.40 17.82
CA LEU A 12 3.02 -10.88 19.01
C LEU A 12 3.46 -11.58 20.31
N ALA A 13 3.68 -12.90 20.27
CA ALA A 13 4.15 -13.67 21.43
C ALA A 13 5.59 -13.32 21.82
N PHE A 14 6.47 -13.04 20.85
CA PHE A 14 7.83 -12.54 21.12
C PHE A 14 7.85 -11.13 21.75
N ALA A 15 6.74 -10.38 21.69
CA ALA A 15 6.65 -9.02 22.21
C ALA A 15 6.30 -8.92 23.71
N GLN A 16 6.05 -10.04 24.42
CA GLN A 16 5.48 -10.03 25.77
C GLN A 16 6.46 -10.19 26.94
N THR A 17 7.79 -10.07 26.75
CA THR A 17 8.71 -10.08 27.90
C THR A 17 8.86 -8.68 28.52
N GLU A 18 8.61 -8.56 29.82
CA GLU A 18 8.53 -7.27 30.53
C GLU A 18 9.79 -6.39 30.47
N ALA A 19 10.95 -6.97 30.17
CA ALA A 19 12.22 -6.25 30.00
C ALA A 19 12.37 -5.51 28.65
N GLN A 20 11.42 -5.66 27.71
CA GLN A 20 11.46 -5.11 26.35
C GLN A 20 10.59 -3.85 26.11
N LYS A 21 9.88 -3.35 27.13
CA LYS A 21 8.74 -2.42 26.99
C LYS A 21 8.98 -1.08 26.23
N LYS A 22 10.21 -0.60 26.01
CA LYS A 22 10.46 0.74 25.40
C LYS A 22 10.82 0.74 23.91
N TRP A 23 11.37 -0.35 23.36
CA TRP A 23 11.84 -0.34 21.96
C TRP A 23 10.79 -0.81 20.94
N TRP A 24 9.80 -1.58 21.40
CA TRP A 24 8.74 -2.11 20.53
C TRP A 24 7.67 -1.06 20.19
N VAL A 25 7.44 -0.09 21.09
CA VAL A 25 6.37 0.90 20.91
C VAL A 25 6.65 1.76 19.68
N PRO A 26 5.75 1.75 18.67
CA PRO A 26 5.90 2.60 17.51
C PRO A 26 5.65 4.06 17.88
N THR A 27 6.47 4.95 17.34
CA THR A 27 6.27 6.39 17.40
C THR A 27 5.07 6.80 16.54
N LYS A 28 4.52 8.00 16.76
CA LYS A 28 3.43 8.55 15.92
C LYS A 28 3.80 8.52 14.43
N ARG A 29 5.06 8.83 14.10
CA ARG A 29 5.55 8.81 12.72
C ARG A 29 5.61 7.39 12.16
N GLU A 30 6.06 6.41 12.94
CA GLU A 30 6.05 5.01 12.52
C GLU A 30 4.61 4.51 12.29
N LEU A 31 3.66 4.91 13.15
CA LEU A 31 2.25 4.59 12.93
C LEU A 31 1.71 5.20 11.63
N LEU A 32 2.05 6.45 11.32
CA LEU A 32 1.68 7.08 10.04
C LEU A 32 2.34 6.39 8.84
N SER A 33 3.60 5.97 9.00
CA SER A 33 4.30 5.18 7.99
C SER A 33 3.60 3.85 7.74
N TYR A 34 3.29 3.09 8.79
CA TYR A 34 2.62 1.80 8.69
C TYR A 34 1.22 1.96 8.09
N GLY A 35 0.45 2.96 8.53
CA GLY A 35 -0.85 3.28 7.94
C GLY A 35 -0.75 3.61 6.45
N SER A 36 0.29 4.36 6.04
CA SER A 36 0.53 4.64 4.63
C SER A 36 0.84 3.37 3.85
N LEU A 37 1.67 2.48 4.39
CA LEU A 37 2.01 1.20 3.77
C LEU A 37 0.82 0.24 3.71
N THR A 38 -0.07 0.27 4.69
CA THR A 38 -1.38 -0.43 4.65
C THR A 38 -2.19 0.05 3.45
N VAL A 39 -2.38 1.36 3.30
CA VAL A 39 -3.15 1.94 2.19
C VAL A 39 -2.50 1.60 0.84
N SER A 40 -1.17 1.64 0.76
CA SER A 40 -0.43 1.19 -0.42
C SER A 40 -0.72 -0.28 -0.76
N GLY A 41 -0.64 -1.17 0.24
CA GLY A 41 -0.94 -2.59 0.06
C GLY A 41 -2.37 -2.84 -0.41
N VAL A 42 -3.36 -2.19 0.21
CA VAL A 42 -4.77 -2.26 -0.20
C VAL A 42 -4.94 -1.80 -1.64
N ALA A 43 -4.42 -0.64 -2.00
CA ALA A 43 -4.53 -0.11 -3.35
C ALA A 43 -3.85 -1.01 -4.38
N TYR A 44 -2.71 -1.61 -4.03
CA TYR A 44 -2.02 -2.58 -4.87
C TYR A 44 -2.85 -3.86 -5.05
N GLY A 45 -3.43 -4.39 -3.99
CA GLY A 45 -4.27 -5.59 -4.06
C GLY A 45 -5.52 -5.38 -4.90
N PHE A 46 -6.17 -4.22 -4.75
CA PHE A 46 -7.29 -3.81 -5.59
C PHE A 46 -6.89 -3.69 -7.08
N ASN A 47 -5.77 -3.03 -7.35
CA ASN A 47 -5.24 -2.88 -8.71
C ASN A 47 -5.00 -4.24 -9.38
N GLN A 48 -4.35 -5.16 -8.67
CA GLN A 48 -4.04 -6.49 -9.16
C GLN A 48 -5.30 -7.38 -9.28
N ALA A 49 -6.32 -7.17 -8.44
CA ALA A 49 -7.60 -7.87 -8.57
C ALA A 49 -8.35 -7.47 -9.85
N ILE A 50 -8.31 -6.19 -10.25
CA ILE A 50 -8.85 -5.75 -11.55
C ILE A 50 -8.20 -6.53 -12.70
N GLU A 51 -6.86 -6.61 -12.68
CA GLU A 51 -6.08 -7.21 -13.75
C GLU A 51 -6.19 -8.74 -13.80
N HIS A 52 -6.11 -9.41 -12.65
CA HIS A 52 -5.95 -10.86 -12.59
C HIS A 52 -7.20 -11.64 -12.17
N HIS A 53 -8.14 -11.01 -11.47
CA HIS A 53 -9.40 -11.65 -11.07
C HIS A 53 -10.60 -11.23 -11.92
N ALA A 54 -10.38 -10.38 -12.94
CA ALA A 54 -11.45 -9.76 -13.70
C ALA A 54 -12.47 -9.06 -12.79
N TYR A 55 -11.99 -8.52 -11.66
CA TYR A 55 -12.83 -7.81 -10.71
C TYR A 55 -13.40 -6.54 -11.37
N GLY A 56 -14.72 -6.36 -11.32
CA GLY A 56 -15.38 -5.20 -11.89
C GLY A 56 -15.52 -5.18 -13.40
N ILE A 57 -15.35 -6.32 -14.10
CA ILE A 57 -15.76 -6.42 -15.52
C ILE A 57 -17.24 -6.02 -15.67
N GLY A 58 -17.53 -5.20 -16.68
CA GLY A 58 -18.84 -4.61 -16.94
C GLY A 58 -19.13 -3.33 -16.15
N GLN A 59 -18.32 -2.99 -15.13
CA GLN A 59 -18.48 -1.75 -14.37
C GLN A 59 -17.65 -0.64 -15.04
N PRO A 60 -18.26 0.42 -15.60
CA PRO A 60 -17.55 1.41 -16.40
C PRO A 60 -16.32 2.01 -15.73
N TYR A 61 -16.37 2.21 -14.39
CA TYR A 61 -15.24 2.83 -13.69
C TYR A 61 -14.05 1.89 -13.42
N VAL A 62 -14.33 0.60 -13.23
CA VAL A 62 -13.38 -0.40 -12.74
C VAL A 62 -12.87 -1.30 -13.86
N ASP A 63 -13.71 -1.56 -14.85
CA ASP A 63 -13.40 -2.41 -15.99
C ASP A 63 -12.20 -1.86 -16.78
N ILE A 64 -11.14 -2.67 -16.80
CA ILE A 64 -9.87 -2.34 -17.46
C ILE A 64 -10.02 -2.26 -18.98
N THR A 65 -11.00 -2.93 -19.58
CA THR A 65 -11.27 -2.89 -21.02
C THR A 65 -11.82 -1.55 -21.47
N TYR A 66 -12.48 -0.80 -20.58
CA TYR A 66 -12.97 0.56 -20.81
C TYR A 66 -12.04 1.66 -20.26
N SER A 67 -11.03 1.29 -19.46
CA SER A 67 -10.09 2.23 -18.81
C SER A 67 -9.47 3.22 -19.80
N TYR A 68 -8.93 2.74 -20.92
CA TYR A 68 -8.28 3.61 -21.90
C TYR A 68 -9.27 4.53 -22.63
N LYS A 69 -10.50 4.07 -22.90
CA LYS A 69 -11.53 4.81 -23.64
C LYS A 69 -12.02 6.05 -22.88
N ARG A 70 -12.06 5.99 -21.54
CA ARG A 70 -12.56 7.09 -20.69
C ARG A 70 -11.67 8.31 -20.62
N LYS A 71 -10.46 8.23 -21.18
CA LYS A 71 -9.58 9.38 -21.36
C LYS A 71 -10.08 10.31 -22.48
N TYR A 72 -11.04 9.83 -23.28
CA TYR A 72 -11.57 10.49 -24.47
C TYR A 72 -13.06 10.82 -24.32
N LYS A 73 -13.57 11.80 -25.09
CA LYS A 73 -15.01 12.17 -25.05
C LYS A 73 -15.91 11.03 -25.51
N ASN A 74 -15.78 10.61 -26.78
CA ASN A 74 -16.56 9.52 -27.38
C ASN A 74 -15.64 8.63 -28.23
N TYR A 75 -14.81 7.83 -27.56
CA TYR A 75 -13.81 6.98 -28.24
C TYR A 75 -14.42 6.08 -29.33
N ASP A 76 -15.58 5.48 -29.04
CA ASP A 76 -16.24 4.53 -29.96
C ASP A 76 -16.88 5.22 -31.18
N GLU A 77 -17.07 6.54 -31.12
CA GLU A 77 -17.53 7.38 -32.24
C GLU A 77 -16.35 8.00 -33.02
N GLY A 78 -15.11 7.66 -32.65
CA GLY A 78 -13.90 8.23 -33.25
C GLY A 78 -13.53 9.62 -32.72
N ASN A 79 -14.19 10.10 -31.67
CA ASN A 79 -13.81 11.36 -31.02
C ASN A 79 -12.68 11.11 -30.01
N PHE A 80 -11.46 11.41 -30.46
CA PHE A 80 -10.25 11.25 -29.65
C PHE A 80 -9.85 12.52 -28.87
N ASP A 81 -10.72 13.51 -28.73
CA ASP A 81 -10.45 14.64 -27.83
C ASP A 81 -10.43 14.18 -26.37
N GLU A 82 -9.73 14.92 -25.51
CA GLU A 82 -9.71 14.64 -24.07
C GLU A 82 -11.12 14.76 -23.46
N ALA A 83 -11.48 13.80 -22.61
CA ALA A 83 -12.76 13.81 -21.89
C ALA A 83 -12.91 15.07 -21.03
N TYR A 84 -11.80 15.50 -20.42
CA TYR A 84 -11.65 16.75 -19.67
C TYR A 84 -10.17 17.14 -19.67
N PHE A 85 -9.89 18.41 -19.35
CA PHE A 85 -8.52 18.94 -19.35
C PHE A 85 -7.56 18.07 -18.54
N GLY A 86 -6.56 17.49 -19.20
CA GLY A 86 -5.53 16.67 -18.57
C GLY A 86 -5.89 15.18 -18.41
N SER A 87 -7.08 14.73 -18.84
CA SER A 87 -7.52 13.32 -18.73
C SER A 87 -6.63 12.33 -19.49
N LYS A 88 -5.85 12.83 -20.46
CA LYS A 88 -4.89 12.04 -21.26
C LYS A 88 -3.46 12.15 -20.75
N THR A 89 -3.19 13.04 -19.79
CA THR A 89 -1.85 13.37 -19.33
C THR A 89 -1.77 13.25 -17.81
N PHE A 90 -1.65 14.36 -17.08
CA PHE A 90 -1.39 14.36 -15.63
C PHE A 90 -2.61 13.98 -14.79
N LEU A 91 -3.83 14.02 -15.34
CA LEU A 91 -5.06 13.51 -14.71
C LEU A 91 -5.52 12.17 -15.29
N ALA A 92 -4.67 11.46 -16.03
CA ALA A 92 -5.00 10.11 -16.50
C ALA A 92 -5.25 9.12 -15.34
N PHE A 93 -4.82 9.43 -14.11
CA PHE A 93 -5.14 8.61 -12.95
C PHE A 93 -6.57 8.77 -12.45
N THR A 94 -7.28 9.86 -12.80
CA THR A 94 -8.68 10.07 -12.39
C THR A 94 -9.67 9.45 -13.35
N THR A 95 -9.22 9.00 -14.53
CA THR A 95 -10.12 8.45 -15.55
C THR A 95 -10.62 7.05 -15.22
N ASP A 96 -9.89 6.30 -14.38
CA ASP A 96 -10.23 4.93 -14.06
C ASP A 96 -9.61 4.37 -12.78
N ALA A 97 -10.26 3.34 -12.23
CA ALA A 97 -9.87 2.74 -10.98
C ALA A 97 -8.50 2.04 -11.03
N PHE A 98 -8.08 1.56 -12.20
CA PHE A 98 -6.78 0.91 -12.38
C PHE A 98 -5.64 1.92 -12.23
N HIS A 99 -5.66 3.02 -12.98
CA HIS A 99 -4.63 4.06 -12.84
C HIS A 99 -4.73 4.78 -11.49
N LEU A 100 -5.94 5.00 -10.96
CA LEU A 100 -6.13 5.60 -9.64
C LEU A 100 -5.49 4.75 -8.54
N SER A 101 -5.81 3.45 -8.49
CA SER A 101 -5.29 2.54 -7.47
C SER A 101 -3.77 2.38 -7.56
N ASN A 102 -3.20 2.32 -8.76
CA ASN A 102 -1.74 2.32 -8.95
C ASN A 102 -1.10 3.63 -8.45
N THR A 103 -1.76 4.78 -8.69
CA THR A 103 -1.28 6.09 -8.22
C THR A 103 -1.33 6.19 -6.70
N ILE A 104 -2.44 5.77 -6.08
CA ILE A 104 -2.57 5.69 -4.62
C ILE A 104 -1.48 4.77 -4.05
N ASN A 105 -1.26 3.59 -4.64
CA ASN A 105 -0.20 2.69 -4.20
C ASN A 105 1.16 3.38 -4.19
N LYS A 106 1.59 3.97 -5.32
CA LYS A 106 2.90 4.63 -5.43
C LYS A 106 3.05 5.81 -4.48
N ALA A 107 2.02 6.65 -4.34
CA ALA A 107 2.04 7.82 -3.47
C ALA A 107 2.18 7.43 -1.99
N PHE A 108 1.37 6.47 -1.54
CA PHE A 108 1.38 6.02 -0.15
C PHE A 108 2.58 5.13 0.18
N LEU A 109 3.09 4.33 -0.77
CA LEU A 109 4.33 3.58 -0.61
C LEU A 109 5.50 4.53 -0.38
N THR A 110 5.63 5.54 -1.23
CA THR A 110 6.69 6.55 -1.14
C THR A 110 6.58 7.31 0.19
N THR A 111 5.38 7.77 0.54
CA THR A 111 5.12 8.45 1.82
C THR A 111 5.48 7.58 3.01
N GLY A 112 5.08 6.30 2.99
CA GLY A 112 5.40 5.32 4.02
C GLY A 112 6.90 5.14 4.22
N ILE A 113 7.66 4.98 3.13
CA ILE A 113 9.13 4.84 3.14
C ILE A 113 9.80 6.11 3.67
N VAL A 114 9.39 7.29 3.20
CA VAL A 114 9.93 8.57 3.63
C VAL A 114 9.70 8.77 5.12
N LEU A 115 8.46 8.61 5.59
CA LEU A 115 8.13 8.74 7.02
C LEU A 115 8.92 7.74 7.88
N ASN A 116 9.16 6.53 7.39
CA ASN A 116 9.92 5.55 8.15
C ASN A 116 11.42 5.88 8.28
N SER A 117 11.98 6.57 7.28
CA SER A 117 13.42 6.85 7.15
C SER A 117 13.83 8.27 7.55
N TRP A 118 12.90 9.23 7.59
CA TRP A 118 13.16 10.67 7.69
C TRP A 118 14.13 11.10 8.80
N ASP A 119 14.03 10.53 10.00
CA ASP A 119 14.93 10.87 11.13
C ASP A 119 15.53 9.62 11.77
N PHE A 120 15.90 8.67 10.91
CA PHE A 120 16.39 7.36 11.32
C PHE A 120 17.59 7.45 12.29
N LYS A 121 18.54 8.36 12.03
CA LYS A 121 19.74 8.51 12.87
C LYS A 121 19.41 8.98 14.29
N SER A 122 18.54 9.98 14.44
CA SER A 122 18.20 10.52 15.76
C SER A 122 17.30 9.56 16.54
N GLU A 123 16.40 8.85 15.85
CA GLU A 123 15.59 7.80 16.45
C GLU A 123 16.47 6.66 17.00
N LEU A 124 17.46 6.19 16.23
CA LEU A 124 18.39 5.15 16.68
C LEU A 124 19.23 5.54 17.91
N LYS A 125 19.50 6.84 18.10
CA LYS A 125 20.23 7.32 19.28
C LYS A 125 19.45 7.11 20.59
N GLN A 126 18.12 7.02 20.52
CA GLN A 126 17.25 6.76 21.68
C GLN A 126 17.40 5.31 22.21
N TYR A 127 17.98 4.42 21.40
CA TYR A 127 18.17 3.01 21.73
C TYR A 127 19.62 2.69 22.08
N LYS A 128 19.80 1.73 23.00
CA LYS A 128 21.11 1.15 23.34
C LYS A 128 21.76 0.58 22.09
N LYS A 129 23.07 0.79 21.90
CA LYS A 129 23.82 0.34 20.69
C LYS A 129 23.53 -1.12 20.31
N LYS A 130 23.50 -2.02 21.30
CA LYS A 130 23.24 -3.46 21.12
C LYS A 130 21.84 -3.80 20.58
N ASP A 131 20.87 -2.91 20.74
CA ASP A 131 19.47 -3.14 20.35
C ASP A 131 19.09 -2.39 19.06
N ARG A 132 19.95 -1.51 18.54
CA ARG A 132 19.70 -0.73 17.32
C ARG A 132 19.40 -1.62 16.12
N TRP A 133 20.15 -2.71 15.93
CA TRP A 133 19.91 -3.62 14.82
C TRP A 133 18.51 -4.24 14.84
N LYS A 134 17.95 -4.52 16.04
CA LYS A 134 16.59 -5.04 16.18
C LYS A 134 15.56 -4.01 15.73
N VAL A 135 15.76 -2.75 16.10
CA VAL A 135 14.90 -1.63 15.68
C VAL A 135 14.93 -1.48 14.15
N ILE A 136 16.12 -1.56 13.54
CA ILE A 136 16.27 -1.52 12.08
C ILE A 136 15.54 -2.69 11.44
N ALA A 137 15.89 -3.92 11.83
CA ALA A 137 15.36 -5.14 11.23
C ALA A 137 13.84 -5.23 11.40
N LEU A 138 13.32 -4.95 12.60
CA LEU A 138 11.90 -5.12 12.90
C LEU A 138 11.06 -3.92 12.48
N LYS A 139 11.38 -2.71 12.97
CA LYS A 139 10.52 -1.53 12.76
C LYS A 139 10.72 -0.88 11.39
N LYS A 140 11.95 -0.90 10.86
CA LYS A 140 12.27 -0.21 9.60
C LYS A 140 12.14 -1.09 8.37
N ILE A 141 12.19 -2.41 8.55
CA ILE A 141 12.15 -3.37 7.43
C ILE A 141 10.97 -4.32 7.57
N LEU A 142 10.98 -5.18 8.60
CA LEU A 142 10.05 -6.31 8.66
C LEU A 142 8.58 -5.87 8.83
N ILE A 143 8.27 -5.02 9.81
CA ILE A 143 6.89 -4.55 10.05
C ILE A 143 6.33 -3.82 8.81
N PRO A 144 7.04 -2.84 8.21
CA PRO A 144 6.65 -2.22 6.94
C PRO A 144 6.27 -3.21 5.85
N LEU A 145 7.15 -4.19 5.59
CA LEU A 145 6.95 -5.19 4.54
C LEU A 145 5.75 -6.09 4.85
N ILE A 146 5.64 -6.56 6.10
CA ILE A 146 4.52 -7.39 6.54
C ILE A 146 3.21 -6.63 6.40
N VAL A 147 3.13 -5.39 6.91
CA VAL A 147 1.88 -4.62 6.90
C VAL A 147 1.42 -4.34 5.46
N GLN A 148 2.33 -3.93 4.57
CA GLN A 148 2.01 -3.72 3.16
C GLN A 148 1.55 -5.03 2.49
N HIS A 149 2.33 -6.11 2.64
CA HIS A 149 2.05 -7.38 1.99
C HIS A 149 0.77 -8.05 2.51
N LEU A 150 0.52 -8.02 3.82
CA LEU A 150 -0.72 -8.55 4.39
C LEU A 150 -1.93 -7.77 3.89
N SER A 151 -1.83 -6.45 3.78
CA SER A 151 -2.90 -5.61 3.27
C SER A 151 -3.18 -5.89 1.79
N PHE A 152 -2.12 -6.12 1.01
CA PHE A 152 -2.20 -6.60 -0.37
C PHE A 152 -2.93 -7.94 -0.44
N GLU A 153 -2.46 -8.96 0.29
CA GLU A 153 -3.02 -10.31 0.26
C GLU A 153 -4.48 -10.33 0.69
N VAL A 154 -4.83 -9.59 1.74
CA VAL A 154 -6.23 -9.48 2.20
C VAL A 154 -7.09 -8.86 1.11
N MET A 155 -6.65 -7.77 0.48
CA MET A 155 -7.44 -7.10 -0.53
C MET A 155 -7.54 -7.93 -1.82
N PHE A 156 -6.42 -8.45 -2.32
CA PHE A 156 -6.35 -9.24 -3.54
C PHE A 156 -7.20 -10.52 -3.45
N ASN A 157 -7.08 -11.27 -2.34
CA ASN A 157 -7.80 -12.53 -2.15
C ASN A 157 -9.27 -12.37 -1.70
N ASN A 158 -9.71 -11.16 -1.35
CA ASN A 158 -11.13 -10.91 -1.06
C ASN A 158 -11.89 -10.40 -2.28
N LEU A 159 -11.17 -9.97 -3.32
CA LEU A 159 -11.74 -9.44 -4.56
C LEU A 159 -11.58 -10.47 -5.69
N HIS A 160 -12.32 -11.56 -5.54
CA HIS A 160 -12.61 -12.49 -6.63
C HIS A 160 -14.05 -12.23 -7.09
N LYS A 161 -14.32 -12.39 -8.39
CA LYS A 161 -15.59 -12.10 -9.08
C LYS A 161 -16.85 -12.07 -8.20
#